data_AF-A0A958Y6S8-F1
#
_entry.id   AF-A0A958Y6S8-F1
#
_cell.length_a   1.000
_cell.length_b   1.000
_cell.length_c   1.000
_cell.angle_alpha   90.00
_cell.angle_beta   90.00
_cell.angle_gamma   90.00
#
_symmetry.space_group_name_H-M   'P 1'
#
loop_
_entity.id
_entity.type
_entity.pdbx_description
1 polymer ?
#
loop_
_entity_poly.entity_id
_entity_poly.type
_entity_poly.pdbx_seq_one_letter_code
_entity_poly.pdbx_strand_id
1 'polypeptide(L)'
;MKNSVYLLLIMSALSFGQSKSKAANVIVNEETSQKNLEVYDFDEIEKFLNLDDQKVHVVNFWATWCAPCVKELPYFEALQEKYKDQNVEVLLISLDFPNQYESKLKPFIQKKNIKSKVIAVNDTDM
;
A
#
# COMPACT_ATOMS: atom_id res chain seq x y z
N MET A 1 -33.91 -32.50 -3.61
CA MET A 1 -35.06 -32.80 -4.49
C MET A 1 -35.55 -31.49 -5.10
N LYS A 2 -35.45 -31.39 -6.44
CA LYS A 2 -36.16 -30.47 -7.36
C LYS A 2 -35.79 -28.98 -7.28
N ASN A 3 -35.67 -28.18 -8.33
CA ASN A 3 -35.53 -28.30 -9.79
C ASN A 3 -35.33 -26.83 -10.25
N SER A 4 -34.31 -26.51 -11.06
CA SER A 4 -34.38 -26.41 -12.52
C SER A 4 -35.17 -25.20 -13.07
N VAL A 5 -34.43 -24.37 -13.81
CA VAL A 5 -34.82 -23.76 -15.11
C VAL A 5 -35.85 -22.61 -15.05
N TYR A 6 -35.40 -21.41 -15.42
CA TYR A 6 -36.06 -20.68 -16.50
C TYR A 6 -35.03 -19.98 -17.38
N LEU A 7 -35.06 -20.41 -18.63
CA LEU A 7 -34.26 -20.02 -19.78
C LEU A 7 -35.14 -19.12 -20.66
N LEU A 8 -34.51 -18.13 -21.31
CA LEU A 8 -34.94 -17.37 -22.50
C LEU A 8 -36.02 -16.27 -22.37
N LEU A 9 -35.63 -15.09 -22.88
CA LEU A 9 -36.37 -14.07 -23.66
C LEU A 9 -35.48 -12.79 -23.57
N ILE A 10 -34.97 -12.11 -24.61
CA ILE A 10 -35.56 -11.70 -25.89
C ILE A 10 -34.42 -11.28 -26.86
N MET A 11 -34.64 -11.56 -28.14
CA MET A 11 -33.82 -11.16 -29.29
C MET A 11 -34.00 -9.69 -29.70
N SER A 12 -32.95 -9.17 -30.34
CA SER A 12 -32.91 -8.11 -31.37
C SER A 12 -33.05 -6.62 -30.96
N ALA A 13 -31.94 -5.88 -31.15
CA ALA A 13 -31.97 -4.54 -31.70
C ALA A 13 -30.82 -4.39 -32.72
N LEU A 14 -31.18 -3.81 -33.85
CA LEU A 14 -30.40 -3.68 -35.08
C LEU A 14 -29.28 -2.62 -34.98
N SER A 15 -28.21 -2.89 -35.71
CA SER A 15 -27.24 -2.00 -36.37
C SER A 15 -27.33 -0.48 -36.13
N PHE A 16 -26.29 0.12 -35.55
CA PHE A 16 -25.48 1.20 -36.15
C PHE A 16 -24.33 1.59 -35.19
N GLY A 17 -23.08 1.63 -35.65
CA GLY A 17 -21.99 2.16 -34.82
C GLY A 17 -20.58 1.87 -35.33
N GLN A 18 -20.13 2.71 -36.27
CA GLN A 18 -18.77 2.98 -36.77
C GLN A 18 -17.58 2.21 -36.14
N SER A 19 -16.86 1.51 -37.01
CA SER A 19 -15.49 1.03 -36.77
C SER A 19 -14.53 2.21 -36.60
N LYS A 20 -13.95 2.37 -35.40
CA LYS A 20 -12.71 3.14 -35.19
C LYS A 20 -11.62 2.22 -34.67
N SER A 21 -10.48 2.33 -35.34
CA SER A 21 -9.30 1.48 -35.25
C SER A 21 -8.67 1.46 -33.84
N LYS A 22 -8.53 0.23 -33.35
CA LYS A 22 -7.58 -0.32 -32.39
C LYS A 22 -6.37 0.57 -32.03
N ALA A 23 -6.42 1.21 -30.86
CA ALA A 23 -5.24 1.46 -30.05
C ALA A 23 -5.31 0.48 -28.86
N ALA A 24 -4.22 -0.24 -28.61
CA ALA A 24 -4.15 -1.31 -27.63
C ALA A 24 -4.50 -0.80 -26.22
N ASN A 25 -5.60 -1.28 -25.65
CA ASN A 25 -5.87 -1.17 -24.23
C ASN A 25 -4.89 -2.08 -23.49
N VAL A 26 -3.82 -1.49 -22.98
CA VAL A 26 -3.13 -2.06 -21.82
C VAL A 26 -4.09 -1.85 -20.66
N ILE A 27 -4.71 -2.94 -20.21
CA ILE A 27 -5.42 -2.97 -18.94
C ILE A 27 -4.33 -2.90 -17.86
N VAL A 28 -3.97 -1.67 -17.49
CA VAL A 28 -3.27 -1.44 -16.23
C VAL A 28 -4.36 -1.57 -15.17
N ASN A 29 -4.36 -2.70 -14.44
CA ASN A 29 -5.17 -2.82 -13.24
C ASN A 29 -4.67 -1.77 -12.22
N GLU A 30 -5.36 -0.63 -12.17
CA GLU A 30 -5.22 0.42 -11.16
C GLU A 30 -5.79 -0.03 -9.80
N GLU A 31 -5.34 -1.19 -9.31
CA GLU A 31 -5.73 -1.73 -7.99
C GLU A 31 -4.56 -1.72 -6.99
N THR A 32 -3.63 -0.78 -7.13
CA THR A 32 -2.74 -0.40 -6.03
C THR A 32 -3.14 0.97 -5.51
N SER A 33 -4.29 0.95 -4.86
CA SER A 33 -4.68 1.78 -3.71
C SER A 33 -3.75 2.96 -3.42
N GLN A 34 -4.25 4.18 -3.65
CA GLN A 34 -3.85 5.35 -2.89
C GLN A 34 -4.07 5.06 -1.39
N LYS A 35 -3.12 4.36 -0.76
CA LYS A 35 -3.08 4.26 0.69
C LYS A 35 -2.75 5.67 1.17
N ASN A 36 -3.73 6.35 1.76
CA ASN A 36 -3.50 7.64 2.41
C ASN A 36 -2.39 7.42 3.45
N LEU A 37 -1.26 8.13 3.28
CA LEU A 37 -0.16 8.07 4.23
C LEU A 37 -0.67 8.59 5.57
N GLU A 38 -0.64 7.73 6.59
CA GLU A 38 -0.94 8.14 7.96
C GLU A 38 0.24 8.96 8.48
N VAL A 39 -0.06 10.13 9.04
CA VAL A 39 0.92 11.07 9.58
C VAL A 39 0.55 11.33 11.03
N TYR A 40 1.53 11.29 11.92
CA TYR A 40 1.37 11.47 13.36
C TYR A 40 2.45 12.39 13.90
N ASP A 41 2.13 13.19 14.91
CA ASP A 41 3.14 13.96 15.63
C ASP A 41 4.04 13.02 16.45
N PHE A 42 5.24 13.47 16.84
CA PHE A 42 6.21 12.65 17.55
C PHE A 42 5.63 11.98 18.81
N ASP A 43 4.89 12.74 19.63
CA ASP A 43 4.28 12.23 20.86
C ASP A 43 3.20 11.17 20.58
N GLU A 44 2.52 11.25 19.44
CA GLU A 44 1.50 10.28 19.06
C GLU A 44 2.09 8.94 18.58
N ILE A 45 3.39 8.90 18.25
CA ILE A 45 4.06 7.66 17.82
C ILE A 45 4.22 6.68 18.98
N GLU A 46 4.25 7.16 20.23
CA GLU A 46 4.39 6.32 21.43
C GLU A 46 3.35 5.18 21.46
N LYS A 47 2.13 5.43 20.96
CA LYS A 47 1.07 4.41 20.89
C LYS A 47 1.44 3.19 20.03
N PHE A 48 2.33 3.34 19.05
CA PHE A 48 2.79 2.25 18.20
C PHE A 48 3.95 1.47 18.82
N LEU A 49 4.63 2.04 19.82
CA LEU A 49 5.73 1.39 20.54
C LEU A 49 5.25 0.63 21.77
N ASN A 50 4.10 1.04 22.33
CA ASN A 50 3.50 0.47 23.54
C ASN A 50 2.17 -0.25 23.25
N LEU A 51 2.12 -1.03 22.16
CA LEU A 51 0.94 -1.80 21.78
C LEU A 51 0.76 -3.04 22.67
N ASP A 52 -0.44 -3.23 23.21
CA ASP A 52 -0.85 -4.43 23.94
C ASP A 52 -1.86 -5.25 23.11
N ASP A 53 -1.39 -5.74 21.95
CA ASP A 53 -2.21 -6.51 20.99
C ASP A 53 -1.71 -7.95 20.78
N GLN A 54 -0.85 -8.45 21.67
CA GLN A 54 -0.25 -9.80 21.66
C GLN A 54 0.59 -10.13 20.40
N LYS A 55 0.88 -9.14 19.55
CA LYS A 55 1.78 -9.31 18.41
C LYS A 55 3.21 -8.92 18.76
N VAL A 56 4.16 -9.50 18.03
CA VAL A 56 5.54 -9.01 18.00
C VAL A 56 5.63 -7.94 16.91
N HIS A 57 5.90 -6.71 17.32
CA HIS A 57 6.10 -5.58 16.40
C HIS A 57 7.59 -5.41 16.09
N VAL A 58 7.94 -5.44 14.81
CA VAL A 58 9.28 -5.08 14.31
C VAL A 58 9.20 -3.67 13.75
N VAL A 59 9.73 -2.71 14.50
CA VAL A 59 9.70 -1.30 14.14
C VAL A 59 11.01 -0.88 13.50
N ASN A 60 10.94 -0.27 12.33
CA ASN A 60 12.09 0.31 11.63
C ASN A 60 11.86 1.79 11.34
N PHE A 61 12.72 2.64 11.89
CA PHE A 61 12.77 4.06 11.58
C PHE A 61 13.68 4.28 10.38
N TRP A 62 13.19 4.94 9.34
CA TRP A 62 13.92 5.11 8.08
C TRP A 62 13.56 6.42 7.39
N ALA A 63 14.29 6.79 6.36
CA ALA A 63 13.93 7.89 5.47
C ALA A 63 14.43 7.64 4.06
N THR A 64 13.81 8.26 3.05
CA THR A 64 14.20 8.08 1.64
C THR A 64 15.63 8.55 1.35
N TRP A 65 16.15 9.49 2.16
CA TRP A 65 17.53 9.99 2.09
C TRP A 65 18.54 9.15 2.89
N CYS A 66 18.08 8.22 3.74
CA CYS A 66 18.96 7.30 4.48
C CYS A 66 19.34 6.10 3.59
N ALA A 67 20.47 6.21 2.88
CA ALA A 67 20.95 5.17 1.97
C ALA A 67 21.10 3.76 2.59
N PRO A 68 21.69 3.57 3.80
CA PRO A 68 21.74 2.23 4.41
C PRO A 68 20.35 1.71 4.77
N CYS A 69 19.47 2.54 5.37
CA CYS A 69 18.10 2.15 5.70
C CYS A 69 17.33 1.67 4.46
N VAL A 70 17.46 2.38 3.33
CA VAL A 70 16.83 2.01 2.06
C VAL A 70 17.33 0.67 1.53
N LYS A 71 18.61 0.33 1.73
CA LYS A 71 19.16 -0.97 1.35
C LYS A 71 18.60 -2.10 2.22
N GLU A 72 18.14 -1.79 3.43
CA GLU A 72 17.62 -2.78 4.38
C GLU A 72 16.13 -3.09 4.19
N LEU A 73 15.35 -2.16 3.60
CA LEU A 73 13.90 -2.33 3.40
C LEU A 73 13.48 -3.67 2.77
N PRO A 74 14.17 -4.24 1.75
CA PRO A 74 13.81 -5.53 1.20
C PRO A 74 13.86 -6.68 2.21
N TYR A 75 14.74 -6.60 3.22
CA TYR A 75 14.82 -7.63 4.26
C TYR A 75 13.67 -7.51 5.27
N PHE A 76 13.20 -6.30 5.56
CA PHE A 76 12.01 -6.08 6.37
C PHE A 76 10.74 -6.57 5.64
N GLU A 77 10.62 -6.32 4.34
CA GLU A 77 9.53 -6.87 3.53
C GLU A 77 9.56 -8.41 3.50
N ALA A 78 10.74 -9.00 3.37
CA ALA A 78 10.91 -10.46 3.43
C ALA A 78 10.56 -11.02 4.83
N LEU A 79 10.86 -10.27 5.89
CA LEU A 79 10.50 -10.63 7.27
C LEU A 79 8.98 -10.59 7.47
N GLN A 80 8.30 -9.53 7.01
CA GLN A 80 6.84 -9.44 7.03
C GLN A 80 6.19 -10.62 6.31
N GLU A 81 6.67 -10.97 5.12
CA GLU A 81 6.13 -12.10 4.35
C GLU A 81 6.38 -13.45 5.05
N LYS A 82 7.58 -13.65 5.61
CA LYS A 82 7.96 -14.90 6.28
C LYS A 82 7.13 -15.17 7.54
N TYR A 83 6.74 -14.13 8.26
CA TYR A 83 6.06 -14.25 9.56
C TYR A 83 4.60 -13.76 9.54
N LYS A 84 4.01 -13.53 8.36
CA LYS A 84 2.63 -13.03 8.20
C LYS A 84 1.56 -13.85 8.94
N ASP A 85 1.79 -15.16 9.12
CA ASP A 85 0.88 -16.09 9.80
C ASP A 85 1.28 -16.37 11.26
N GLN A 86 2.25 -15.62 11.82
CA GLN A 86 2.87 -15.87 13.13
C GLN A 86 2.73 -14.69 14.12
N ASN A 87 1.68 -13.87 13.99
CA ASN A 87 1.47 -12.68 14.83
C ASN A 87 2.67 -11.71 14.88
N VAL A 88 3.38 -11.58 13.76
CA VAL A 88 4.45 -10.59 13.59
C VAL A 88 4.00 -9.51 12.61
N GLU A 89 4.22 -8.26 12.98
CA GLU A 89 3.90 -7.10 12.13
C GLU A 89 5.14 -6.20 12.01
N VAL A 90 5.47 -5.82 10.77
CA VAL A 90 6.52 -4.86 10.44
C VAL A 90 5.89 -3.48 10.29
N LEU A 91 6.37 -2.54 11.09
CA LEU A 91 6.00 -1.13 11.03
C LEU A 91 7.20 -0.30 10.55
N LEU A 92 7.04 0.36 9.41
CA LEU A 92 8.03 1.24 8.83
C LEU A 92 7.67 2.70 9.14
N ILE A 93 8.42 3.34 10.03
CA ILE A 93 8.21 4.73 10.45
C ILE A 93 9.14 5.64 9.65
N SER A 94 8.56 6.45 8.77
CA SER A 94 9.31 7.41 7.95
C SER A 94 9.63 8.68 8.73
N LEU A 95 10.89 9.09 8.64
CA LEU A 95 11.49 10.34 9.14
C LEU A 95 11.76 11.32 7.98
N ASP A 96 11.08 11.16 6.85
CA ASP A 96 11.14 12.14 5.78
C ASP A 96 10.52 13.46 6.24
N PHE A 97 10.99 14.59 5.71
CA PHE A 97 10.46 15.89 6.07
C PHE A 97 9.01 16.05 5.55
N PRO A 98 8.11 16.74 6.28
CA PRO A 98 6.72 16.88 5.86
C PRO A 98 6.53 17.45 4.45
N ASN A 99 7.38 18.40 4.05
CA ASN A 99 7.37 18.99 2.70
C ASN A 99 7.83 18.02 1.58
N GLN A 100 8.34 16.84 1.93
CA GLN A 100 8.81 15.80 1.00
C GLN A 100 7.85 14.62 0.87
N TYR A 101 6.75 14.57 1.64
CA TYR A 101 5.84 13.42 1.60
C TYR A 101 5.23 13.16 0.22
N GLU A 102 4.68 14.20 -0.41
CA GLU A 102 4.08 14.07 -1.74
C GLU A 102 5.12 13.89 -2.85
N SER A 103 6.25 14.61 -2.74
CA SER A 103 7.24 14.69 -3.82
C SER A 103 8.28 13.58 -3.80
N LYS A 104 8.50 12.93 -2.65
CA LYS A 104 9.53 11.91 -2.44
C LYS A 104 8.98 10.63 -1.81
N LEU A 105 8.38 10.73 -0.62
CA LEU A 105 8.03 9.54 0.17
C LEU A 105 6.96 8.68 -0.51
N LYS A 106 5.80 9.24 -0.87
CA LYS A 106 4.73 8.47 -1.52
C LYS A 106 5.18 7.87 -2.85
N PRO A 107 5.83 8.62 -3.78
CA PRO A 107 6.38 8.02 -5.00
C PRO A 107 7.41 6.93 -4.72
N PHE A 108 8.22 7.07 -3.67
CA PHE A 108 9.22 6.07 -3.29
C PHE A 108 8.55 4.77 -2.82
N ILE A 109 7.56 4.85 -1.92
CA ILE A 109 6.79 3.71 -1.41
C ILE A 109 6.17 2.94 -2.59
N GLN A 110 5.54 3.65 -3.52
CA GLN A 110 4.94 3.06 -4.72
C GLN A 110 6.00 2.41 -5.62
N LYS A 111 7.08 3.14 -5.94
CA LYS A 111 8.16 2.67 -6.81
C LYS A 111 8.87 1.43 -6.25
N LYS A 112 9.02 1.35 -4.93
CA LYS A 112 9.64 0.21 -4.24
C LYS A 112 8.67 -0.92 -3.93
N ASN A 113 7.37 -0.72 -4.20
CA ASN A 113 6.30 -1.66 -3.91
C ASN A 113 6.34 -2.14 -2.44
N ILE A 114 6.51 -1.21 -1.52
CA ILE A 114 6.52 -1.49 -0.07
C ILE A 114 5.11 -1.90 0.35
N LYS A 115 4.98 -3.08 0.95
CA LYS A 115 3.69 -3.66 1.36
C LYS A 115 3.45 -3.53 2.86
N SER A 116 4.51 -3.51 3.68
CA SER A 116 4.41 -3.32 5.12
C SER A 116 3.73 -1.99 5.47
N LYS A 117 3.22 -1.87 6.70
CA LYS A 117 2.58 -0.62 7.13
C LYS A 117 3.64 0.49 7.18
N VAL A 118 3.36 1.60 6.50
CA VAL A 118 4.18 2.82 6.54
C VAL A 118 3.38 3.94 7.19
N ILE A 119 3.98 4.59 8.18
CA ILE A 119 3.48 5.85 8.77
C ILE A 119 4.60 6.90 8.70
N ALA A 120 4.26 8.17 8.72
CA ALA A 120 5.26 9.25 8.76
C ALA A 120 5.13 10.07 10.04
N VAL A 121 6.27 10.56 10.54
CA VAL A 121 6.34 11.42 11.72
C VAL A 121 6.36 12.87 11.29
N ASN A 122 5.35 13.64 11.68
CA ASN A 122 5.31 15.08 11.54
C ASN A 122 6.10 15.72 12.69
N ASP A 123 7.41 15.76 12.54
CA ASP A 123 8.26 16.55 13.41
C ASP A 123 8.54 17.90 12.73
N THR A 124 7.86 18.95 13.21
CA THR A 124 8.03 20.32 12.69
C THR A 124 9.27 21.02 13.25
N ASP A 125 9.95 20.43 14.23
CA ASP A 125 11.18 20.96 14.82
C ASP A 125 12.44 20.48 14.07
N MET A 126 12.29 19.58 13.09
CA MET A 126 13.34 19.09 12.18
C MET A 126 13.30 19.77 10.80
#